data_AF-A0A945CQ70-F1
#
_entry.id   AF-A0A945CQ70-F1
#
_cell.length_a   1.000
_cell.length_b   1.000
_cell.length_c   1.000
_cell.angle_alpha   90.00
_cell.angle_beta   90.00
_cell.angle_gamma   90.00
#
_symmetry.space_group_name_H-M   'P 1'
#
loop_
_entity.id
_entity.type
_entity.pdbx_description
1 polymer ?
#
loop_
_entity_poly.entity_id
_entity_poly.type
_entity_poly.pdbx_seq_one_letter_code
_entity_poly.pdbx_strand_id
1 'polypeptide(L)' 'MADHPNILLITTDQQRFDTIGACGSAHARTPNLDRLADSSVLFDRAYVQNTVCIPSRACIQTVGYCDGRTEPY' A
#
# COMPACT_ATOMS: atom_id res chain seq x y z
N MET A 1 -13.32 16.56 -14.75
CA MET A 1 -13.22 15.68 -13.56
C MET A 1 -14.62 15.43 -13.06
N ALA A 2 -14.96 14.25 -12.54
CA ALA A 2 -16.26 14.07 -11.88
C ALA A 2 -16.26 14.85 -10.55
N ASP A 3 -17.37 15.51 -10.23
CA ASP A 3 -17.51 16.31 -8.99
C ASP A 3 -17.46 15.46 -7.70
N HIS A 4 -17.64 14.14 -7.83
CA HIS A 4 -17.44 13.14 -6.78
C HIS A 4 -16.74 11.90 -7.38
N PRO A 5 -15.40 11.81 -7.31
CA PRO A 5 -14.70 10.61 -7.74
C PRO A 5 -14.96 9.46 -6.75
N ASN A 6 -15.11 8.25 -7.28
CA ASN A 6 -15.10 7.05 -6.44
C ASN A 6 -13.66 6.76 -5.99
N ILE A 7 -13.49 6.42 -4.72
CA ILE A 7 -12.19 6.08 -4.13
C ILE A 7 -12.13 4.57 -3.92
N LEU A 8 -11.15 3.91 -4.53
CA LEU A 8 -10.86 2.49 -4.33
C LEU A 8 -9.51 2.33 -3.62
N LEU A 9 -9.53 1.84 -2.39
CA LEU A 9 -8.34 1.53 -1.61
C LEU A 9 -8.09 0.01 -1.65
N ILE A 10 -7.02 -0.40 -2.35
CA ILE A 10 -6.59 -1.80 -2.42
C ILE A 10 -5.36 -1.96 -1.53
N THR A 11 -5.38 -2.94 -0.62
CA THR A 11 -4.23 -3.29 0.21
C THR A 11 -3.93 -4.78 0.02
N THR A 12 -2.64 -5.11 0.03
CA THR A 12 -2.15 -6.48 -0.15
C THR A 12 -1.51 -6.97 1.14
N ASP A 13 -1.74 -8.22 1.51
CA ASP A 13 -1.17 -8.81 2.72
C ASP A 13 0.22 -9.40 2.42
N GLN A 14 1.21 -9.05 3.25
CA GLN A 14 2.60 -9.55 3.20
C GLN A 14 3.34 -9.35 1.86
N GLN A 15 2.88 -8.46 0.98
CA GLN A 15 3.56 -8.17 -0.27
C GLN A 15 4.84 -7.37 -0.03
N ARG A 16 5.95 -7.84 -0.59
CA ARG A 16 7.22 -7.11 -0.60
C ARG A 16 7.25 -6.11 -1.77
N PHE A 17 7.96 -5.00 -1.59
CA PHE A 17 7.98 -3.92 -2.59
C PHE A 17 8.53 -4.35 -3.95
N ASP A 18 9.46 -5.31 -3.99
CA ASP A 18 10.14 -5.77 -5.22
C ASP A 18 9.48 -7.00 -5.88
N THR A 19 8.20 -7.25 -5.57
CA THR A 19 7.39 -8.28 -6.25
C THR A 19 6.45 -7.70 -7.30
N ILE A 20 6.58 -6.42 -7.66
CA ILE A 20 5.86 -5.78 -8.75
C ILE A 20 6.87 -5.47 -9.87
N GLY A 21 6.52 -5.74 -11.12
CA GLY A 21 7.33 -5.45 -12.30
C GLY A 21 7.76 -3.98 -12.38
N ALA A 22 6.81 -3.05 -12.21
CA ALA A 22 7.08 -1.62 -12.13
C ALA A 22 8.01 -1.21 -10.96
N CYS A 23 8.17 -2.06 -9.94
CA CYS A 23 9.09 -1.86 -8.82
C CYS A 23 10.41 -2.63 -8.98
N GLY A 24 10.68 -3.21 -10.15
CA GLY A 24 11.92 -3.91 -10.47
C GLY A 24 11.91 -5.43 -10.26
N SER A 25 10.74 -6.07 -10.14
CA SER A 25 10.68 -7.52 -10.01
C SER A 25 11.16 -8.26 -11.28
N ALA A 26 12.12 -9.18 -11.13
CA ALA A 26 12.60 -10.04 -12.22
C ALA A 26 11.78 -11.32 -12.41
N HIS A 27 10.93 -11.67 -11.43
CA HIS A 27 10.26 -12.98 -11.39
C HIS A 27 8.73 -12.88 -11.34
N ALA A 28 8.19 -11.85 -10.70
CA ALA A 28 6.74 -11.68 -10.59
C ALA A 28 6.17 -11.14 -11.91
N ARG A 29 5.05 -11.72 -12.35
CA ARG A 29 4.30 -11.24 -13.52
C ARG A 29 3.11 -10.43 -13.05
N THR A 30 3.18 -9.11 -13.14
CA THR A 30 2.15 -8.19 -12.60
C THR A 30 1.57 -7.23 -13.65
N PRO A 31 1.14 -7.72 -14.84
CA PRO A 31 0.81 -6.85 -15.98
C PRO A 31 -0.30 -5.82 -15.69
N ASN A 32 -1.23 -6.15 -14.79
CA ASN A 32 -2.30 -5.21 -14.39
C ASN A 32 -1.79 -4.09 -13.46
N LEU A 33 -0.86 -4.40 -12.56
CA LEU A 33 -0.24 -3.40 -11.68
C LEU A 33 0.77 -2.55 -12.45
N ASP A 34 1.52 -3.16 -13.36
CA ASP A 34 2.49 -2.46 -14.21
C ASP A 34 1.76 -1.45 -15.10
N ARG A 35 0.67 -1.85 -15.75
CA ARG A 35 -0.19 -0.94 -16.53
C ARG A 35 -0.82 0.16 -15.67
N LEU A 36 -1.15 -0.13 -14.41
CA LEU A 36 -1.66 0.89 -13.50
C LEU A 36 -0.56 1.91 -13.17
N ALA A 37 0.67 1.45 -12.90
CA ALA A 37 1.79 2.31 -12.57
C ALA A 37 2.14 3.28 -13.72
N ASP A 38 2.11 2.81 -14.98
CA ASP A 38 2.42 3.63 -16.16
C ASP A 38 1.53 4.88 -16.32
N SER A 39 0.28 4.82 -15.83
CA SER A 39 -0.68 5.93 -15.88
C SER A 39 -0.92 6.60 -14.53
N SER A 40 -0.10 6.30 -13.51
CA SER A 40 -0.28 6.75 -12.13
C SER A 40 0.99 7.39 -11.55
N VAL A 41 0.89 7.86 -10.31
CA VAL A 41 2.07 8.21 -9.51
C VAL A 41 2.52 6.98 -8.72
N LEU A 42 3.78 6.57 -8.91
CA LEU A 42 4.42 5.51 -8.15
C LEU A 42 5.30 6.11 -7.04
N PHE A 43 5.10 5.67 -5.81
CA PHE A 43 5.93 6.06 -4.67
C PHE A 43 7.03 5.01 -4.44
N ASP A 44 8.28 5.38 -4.67
CA ASP A 44 9.45 4.52 -4.48
C ASP A 44 9.88 4.37 -3.01
N ARG A 45 9.35 5.24 -2.13
CA ARG A 45 9.67 5.33 -0.70
C ARG A 45 8.41 5.36 0.17
N ALA A 46 7.50 4.40 -0.04
CA ALA A 46 6.32 4.21 0.80
C ALA A 46 6.62 3.23 1.95
N TYR A 47 6.34 3.63 3.20
CA TYR A 47 6.61 2.84 4.40
C TYR A 47 5.33 2.61 5.22
N VAL A 48 5.21 1.42 5.80
CA VAL A 48 4.18 1.11 6.79
C VAL A 48 4.54 1.74 8.14
N GLN A 49 3.53 2.18 8.89
CA GLN A 49 3.72 2.69 10.26
C GLN A 49 4.03 1.56 11.25
N ASN A 50 3.57 0.34 10.97
CA ASN A 50 3.78 -0.84 11.80
C ASN A 50 4.00 -2.07 10.90
N THR A 51 4.90 -2.98 11.30
CA THR A 51 5.22 -4.20 10.54
C THR A 51 4.26 -5.36 10.78
N VAL A 52 3.34 -5.23 11.75
CA VAL A 52 2.32 -6.22 12.06
C VAL A 52 1.01 -5.86 11.36
N CYS A 53 0.32 -6.90 10.90
CA CYS A 53 -0.80 -6.78 9.96
C CYS A 53 -2.00 -5.99 10.52
N ILE A 54 -2.49 -6.32 11.72
CA ILE A 54 -3.62 -5.63 12.37
C ILE A 54 -3.31 -4.15 12.64
N PRO A 55 -2.22 -3.78 13.36
CA PRO A 55 -1.95 -2.38 13.63
C PRO A 55 -1.64 -1.59 12.36
N SER A 56 -0.94 -2.17 11.36
CA SER A 56 -0.70 -1.50 10.07
C SER A 56 -2.00 -1.09 9.38
N ARG A 57 -2.98 -2.01 9.32
CA ARG A 57 -4.31 -1.72 8.75
C ARG A 57 -5.10 -0.70 9.57
N ALA A 58 -5.00 -0.77 10.90
CA ALA A 58 -5.63 0.21 11.78
C ALA A 58 -5.10 1.63 11.48
N CYS A 59 -3.79 1.81 11.28
CA CYS A 59 -3.23 3.13 10.96
C CYS A 59 -3.77 3.69 9.63
N ILE A 60 -3.98 2.84 8.63
CA ILE A 60 -4.55 3.25 7.34
C ILE A 60 -5.99 3.75 7.52
N GLN A 61 -6.78 3.09 8.38
CA GLN A 61 -8.19 3.40 8.58
C GLN A 61 -8.43 4.61 9.49
N THR A 62 -7.60 4.79 10.52
CA THR A 62 -7.82 5.82 11.55
C THR A 62 -6.93 7.05 11.38
N VAL A 63 -5.94 7.00 10.47
CA VAL A 63 -4.92 8.05 10.27
C VAL A 63 -4.11 8.32 11.55
N GLY A 64 -4.09 7.36 12.49
CA GLY A 64 -3.39 7.44 13.77
C GLY A 64 -1.98 6.83 13.75
N TYR A 65 -1.13 7.28 14.68
CA TYR A 65 0.17 6.67 14.94
C TYR A 65 0.00 5.38 15.75
N CYS A 66 0.53 4.26 15.26
CA CYS A 66 0.42 2.96 15.91
C CYS A 66 1.78 2.55 16.49
N ASP A 67 2.28 3.30 17.48
CA ASP A 67 3.58 3.07 18.13
C ASP A 67 3.53 2.03 19.26
N GLY A 68 2.43 1.28 19.38
CA GLY A 68 2.21 0.33 20.47
C GLY A 68 1.98 0.99 21.84
N ARG A 69 1.98 2.33 21.94
CA ARG A 69 1.67 3.06 23.19
C ARG A 69 0.24 3.58 23.26
N THR A 70 -0.50 3.56 22.15
CA THR A 70 -1.81 4.22 22.02
C THR A 70 -3.05 3.32 22.11
N GLU A 71 -2.94 2.03 22.46
CA GLU A 71 -3.96 1.16 23.10
C GLU A 71 -3.48 -0.32 23.03
N PRO A 72 -3.93 -1.19 23.96
CA PRO A 72 -3.32 -2.46 24.27
C PRO A 72 -3.79 -3.57 23.33
N TYR A 73 -2.84 -4.21 22.66
CA TYR A 73 -2.89 -5.65 22.45
C TYR A 73 -1.92 -6.30 23.42
#